data_AF-A0AAE4MUW0-F1
#
_entry.id   AF-A0AAE4MUW0-F1
#
_cell.length_a   1.000
_cell.length_b   1.000
_cell.length_c   1.000
_cell.angle_alpha   90.00
_cell.angle_beta   90.00
_cell.angle_gamma   90.00
#
_symmetry.space_group_name_H-M   'P 1'
#
loop_
_entity.id
_entity.type
_entity.pdbx_description
1 polymer ?
#
loop_
_entity_poly.entity_id
_entity_poly.type
_entity_poly.pdbx_seq_one_letter_code
_entity_poly.pdbx_strand_id
1 'polypeptide(L)'
;MALKLLANNNAKSVLAAGISASATVITVGTGAGALFPSPVSGQSYFKLTITDAATKTISEIMHVTSVSGDVMTVIRGQEGTTARVWSTNDIVANLMTAGSLLSFLQIGNNLSEIKDAGEDAVNEARYNLGISDSSGFVGRSLGAPKAFYVNGTYTRSPLARYAKVTLTGAGGGGGGCQASNNTETFSGAGGGAGATIIVWVDLSAVSSYAITVGKGGVGGVGAVSGADGGATSFASLFSAPGGKGGVKSGVSNTAGGAGGTAAAGDIRINGGTGSDGQTGSSLLTGNGGASYFGGGGRAGAQAGIAGAAPGSGGGGAYDLGFTSTAYAGGAGADGILILEEFA
;
A
#
# COMPACT_ATOMS: atom_id res chain seq x y z
N MET A 1 19.06 -22.66 7.34
CA MET A 1 19.18 -21.76 8.50
C MET A 1 20.63 -21.79 8.96
N ALA A 2 21.26 -20.67 9.28
CA ALA A 2 22.64 -20.65 9.77
C ALA A 2 22.72 -21.33 11.15
N LEU A 3 23.81 -22.06 11.43
CA LEU A 3 24.03 -22.70 12.73
C LEU A 3 24.24 -21.65 13.83
N LYS A 4 23.69 -21.88 15.02
CA LYS A 4 23.87 -20.99 16.18
C LYS A 4 25.26 -21.15 16.79
N LEU A 5 26.02 -20.05 16.89
CA LEU A 5 27.29 -20.01 17.62
C LEU A 5 27.02 -19.94 19.13
N LEU A 6 27.63 -20.83 19.90
CA LEU A 6 27.57 -20.86 21.36
C LEU A 6 28.88 -20.40 21.98
N ALA A 7 28.79 -19.87 23.20
CA ALA A 7 29.94 -19.53 24.02
C ALA A 7 29.63 -19.68 25.51
N ASN A 8 30.60 -20.14 26.28
CA ASN A 8 30.58 -20.11 27.74
C ASN A 8 31.71 -19.21 28.25
N ASN A 9 31.45 -18.48 29.33
CA ASN A 9 32.47 -17.65 29.96
C ASN A 9 33.58 -18.53 30.54
N ASN A 10 34.84 -18.18 30.25
CA ASN A 10 36.04 -18.79 30.85
C ASN A 10 36.16 -20.31 30.66
N ALA A 11 35.50 -20.90 29.64
CA ALA A 11 35.59 -22.32 29.37
C ALA A 11 36.97 -22.68 28.79
N LYS A 12 37.78 -23.37 29.61
CA LYS A 12 39.17 -23.74 29.31
C LYS A 12 39.51 -25.07 29.97
N SER A 13 40.30 -25.87 29.28
CA SER A 13 40.86 -27.13 29.77
C SER A 13 42.18 -27.42 29.04
N VAL A 14 42.62 -28.67 29.10
CA VAL A 14 43.72 -29.23 28.32
C VAL A 14 43.28 -30.53 27.64
N LEU A 15 44.01 -30.96 26.62
CA LEU A 15 43.82 -32.30 26.02
C LEU A 15 44.23 -33.39 27.02
N ALA A 16 43.34 -34.37 27.22
CA ALA A 16 43.62 -35.56 28.03
C ALA A 16 44.54 -36.57 27.33
N ALA A 17 44.61 -36.52 26.00
CA ALA A 17 45.50 -37.35 25.19
C ALA A 17 45.94 -36.59 23.92
N GLY A 18 47.12 -36.93 23.39
CA GLY A 18 47.58 -36.42 22.10
C GLY A 18 46.67 -36.86 20.95
N ILE A 19 46.57 -36.02 19.93
CA ILE A 19 45.69 -36.22 18.76
C ILE A 19 46.47 -36.01 17.46
N SER A 20 46.11 -36.78 16.42
CA SER A 20 46.67 -36.59 15.07
C SER A 20 46.05 -35.37 14.38
N ALA A 21 46.65 -34.96 13.25
CA ALA A 21 46.11 -33.91 12.40
C ALA A 21 44.75 -34.28 11.74
N SER A 22 44.44 -35.58 11.64
CA SER A 22 43.17 -36.09 11.09
C SER A 22 42.12 -36.43 12.15
N ALA A 23 42.44 -36.29 13.44
CA ALA A 23 41.51 -36.63 14.51
C ALA A 23 40.29 -35.70 14.49
N THR A 24 39.09 -36.29 14.43
CA THR A 24 37.79 -35.61 14.48
C THR A 24 37.13 -35.69 15.86
N VAL A 25 37.76 -36.40 16.80
CA VAL A 25 37.34 -36.54 18.19
C VAL A 25 38.51 -36.17 19.08
N ILE A 26 38.26 -35.34 20.09
CA ILE A 26 39.23 -34.96 21.10
C ILE A 26 38.65 -35.26 22.49
N THR A 27 39.50 -35.50 23.47
CA THR A 27 39.09 -35.66 24.86
C THR A 27 39.77 -34.58 25.70
N VAL A 28 38.98 -33.82 26.46
CA VAL A 28 39.50 -32.81 27.39
C VAL A 28 39.75 -33.42 28.77
N GLY A 29 40.42 -32.69 29.66
CA GLY A 29 40.67 -33.15 31.04
C GLY A 29 39.39 -33.59 31.76
N THR A 30 39.51 -34.56 32.66
CA THR A 30 38.37 -35.19 33.35
C THR A 30 37.43 -34.18 34.00
N GLY A 31 36.14 -34.28 33.69
CA GLY A 31 35.07 -33.40 34.17
C GLY A 31 35.04 -32.02 33.51
N ALA A 32 36.01 -31.68 32.66
CA ALA A 32 36.11 -30.36 32.05
C ALA A 32 35.17 -30.17 30.85
N GLY A 33 34.64 -31.24 30.25
CA GLY A 33 33.66 -31.13 29.17
C GLY A 33 32.43 -30.32 29.57
N ALA A 34 32.03 -30.41 30.86
CA ALA A 34 30.92 -29.64 31.43
C ALA A 34 31.15 -28.12 31.50
N LEU A 35 32.40 -27.65 31.36
CA LEU A 35 32.71 -26.22 31.32
C LEU A 35 32.33 -25.58 29.97
N PHE A 36 32.30 -26.38 28.90
CA PHE A 36 32.06 -25.93 27.54
C PHE A 36 30.56 -25.94 27.19
N PRO A 37 30.15 -25.21 26.14
CA PRO A 37 28.77 -25.28 25.65
C PRO A 37 28.39 -26.70 25.21
N SER A 38 27.09 -27.00 25.23
CA SER A 38 26.53 -28.27 24.73
C SER A 38 25.86 -28.05 23.36
N PRO A 39 26.62 -28.12 22.24
CA PRO A 39 26.07 -27.96 20.90
C PRO A 39 25.19 -29.15 20.49
N VAL A 40 24.22 -28.87 19.61
CA VAL A 40 23.34 -29.87 18.99
C VAL A 40 23.74 -29.99 17.53
N SER A 41 24.14 -31.19 17.11
CA SER A 41 24.59 -31.46 15.74
C SER A 41 23.56 -30.96 14.72
N GLY A 42 24.03 -30.21 13.71
CA GLY A 42 23.19 -29.62 12.67
C GLY A 42 22.37 -28.41 13.10
N GLN A 43 22.43 -27.97 14.37
CA GLN A 43 21.73 -26.77 14.85
C GLN A 43 22.66 -25.72 15.46
N SER A 44 23.67 -26.15 16.22
CA SER A 44 24.59 -25.25 16.92
C SER A 44 26.01 -25.81 16.99
N TYR A 45 26.97 -24.93 17.24
CA TYR A 45 28.38 -25.26 17.40
C TYR A 45 29.03 -24.21 18.31
N PHE A 46 30.23 -24.51 18.81
CA PHE A 46 31.07 -23.48 19.41
C PHE A 46 32.49 -23.56 18.85
N LYS A 47 33.22 -22.47 18.98
CA LYS A 47 34.61 -22.37 18.53
C LYS A 47 35.55 -22.75 19.67
N LEU A 48 36.49 -23.63 19.38
CA LEU A 48 37.51 -24.05 20.32
C LEU A 48 38.87 -23.71 19.74
N THR A 49 39.64 -22.91 20.45
CA THR A 49 41.03 -22.67 20.11
C THR A 49 41.89 -23.61 20.92
N ILE A 50 42.67 -24.44 20.24
CA ILE A 50 43.76 -25.17 20.85
C ILE A 50 45.05 -24.36 20.72
N THR A 51 45.90 -24.39 21.73
CA THR A 51 47.17 -23.66 21.78
C THR A 51 48.23 -24.54 22.44
N ASP A 52 49.43 -24.54 21.88
CA ASP A 52 50.49 -25.41 22.39
C ASP A 52 50.88 -24.98 23.81
N ALA A 53 51.00 -25.94 24.72
CA ALA A 53 51.32 -25.63 26.12
C ALA A 53 52.77 -25.17 26.30
N ALA A 54 53.67 -25.60 25.41
CA ALA A 54 55.11 -25.38 25.54
C ALA A 54 55.53 -23.93 25.28
N THR A 55 55.03 -23.33 24.21
CA THR A 55 55.41 -22.00 23.70
C THR A 55 54.26 -21.02 23.65
N LYS A 56 53.01 -21.52 23.52
CA LYS A 56 51.80 -20.73 23.35
C LYS A 56 51.80 -19.84 22.09
N THR A 57 52.58 -20.23 21.08
CA THR A 57 52.75 -19.48 19.83
C THR A 57 51.99 -20.12 18.67
N ILE A 58 51.66 -21.41 18.78
CA ILE A 58 50.96 -22.17 17.76
C ILE A 58 49.53 -22.36 18.23
N SER A 59 48.57 -22.02 17.36
CA SER A 59 47.16 -22.23 17.62
C SER A 59 46.43 -22.80 16.42
N GLU A 60 45.33 -23.51 16.70
CA GLU A 60 44.36 -23.96 15.71
C GLU A 60 42.96 -23.65 16.23
N ILE A 61 42.08 -23.23 15.33
CA ILE A 61 40.66 -23.00 15.63
C ILE A 61 39.88 -24.20 15.10
N MET A 62 39.00 -24.75 15.93
CA MET A 62 38.13 -25.87 15.61
C MET A 62 36.67 -25.48 15.86
N HIS A 63 35.74 -26.13 15.15
CA HIS A 63 34.31 -26.06 15.47
C HIS A 63 33.90 -27.34 16.20
N VAL A 64 33.46 -27.21 17.45
CA VAL A 64 32.92 -28.34 18.21
C VAL A 64 31.42 -28.46 17.92
N THR A 65 30.99 -29.64 17.47
CA THR A 65 29.61 -29.92 17.05
C THR A 65 28.86 -30.86 17.99
N SER A 66 29.57 -31.52 18.91
CA SER A 66 28.98 -32.32 19.99
C SER A 66 29.93 -32.42 21.18
N VAL A 67 29.36 -32.56 22.38
CA VAL A 67 30.09 -32.86 23.63
C VAL A 67 29.33 -33.99 24.35
N SER A 68 30.05 -35.04 24.75
CA SER A 68 29.53 -36.16 25.53
C SER A 68 30.52 -36.51 26.63
N GLY A 69 30.19 -36.16 27.87
CA GLY A 69 31.17 -36.16 28.96
C GLY A 69 32.34 -35.25 28.62
N ASP A 70 33.56 -35.80 28.61
CA ASP A 70 34.79 -35.08 28.25
C ASP A 70 35.20 -35.25 26.78
N VAL A 71 34.40 -35.96 25.99
CA VAL A 71 34.67 -36.25 24.58
C VAL A 71 33.95 -35.23 23.69
N MET A 72 34.68 -34.60 22.78
CA MET A 72 34.16 -33.60 21.85
C MET A 72 34.35 -34.04 20.41
N THR A 73 33.31 -33.87 19.58
CA THR A 73 33.44 -34.00 18.12
C THR A 73 33.78 -32.66 17.52
N VAL A 74 34.83 -32.61 16.69
CA VAL A 74 35.41 -31.38 16.14
C VAL A 74 35.54 -31.43 14.62
N ILE A 75 35.36 -30.25 14.01
CA ILE A 75 35.82 -29.94 12.67
C ILE A 75 37.10 -29.11 12.80
N ARG A 76 38.20 -29.64 12.26
CA ARG A 76 39.58 -29.13 12.42
C ARG A 76 39.89 -27.97 11.46
N GLY A 77 40.95 -27.22 11.73
CA GLY A 77 41.54 -26.25 10.79
C GLY A 77 40.60 -25.16 10.28
N GLN A 78 39.82 -24.54 11.17
CA GLN A 78 38.85 -23.50 10.83
C GLN A 78 39.52 -22.12 10.78
N GLU A 79 38.83 -21.16 10.18
CA GLU A 79 39.28 -19.75 10.08
C GLU A 79 40.70 -19.59 9.48
N GLY A 80 41.05 -20.45 8.52
CA GLY A 80 42.37 -20.42 7.86
C GLY A 80 43.50 -21.04 8.67
N THR A 81 43.23 -21.60 9.85
CA THR A 81 44.22 -22.35 10.63
C THR A 81 44.43 -23.75 10.04
N THR A 82 45.60 -24.34 10.23
CA THR A 82 45.93 -25.68 9.73
C THR A 82 45.74 -26.72 10.82
N ALA A 83 45.08 -27.84 10.49
CA ALA A 83 44.98 -28.99 11.38
C ALA A 83 46.35 -29.61 11.67
N ARG A 84 46.69 -29.77 12.95
CA ARG A 84 48.02 -30.24 13.39
C ARG A 84 47.94 -31.42 14.35
N VAL A 85 49.09 -32.05 14.57
CA VAL A 85 49.29 -32.97 15.70
C VAL A 85 49.39 -32.13 16.97
N TRP A 86 48.67 -32.54 18.01
CA TRP A 86 48.70 -31.91 19.33
C TRP A 86 49.03 -32.94 20.40
N SER A 87 49.70 -32.50 21.45
CA SER A 87 50.13 -33.34 22.57
C SER A 87 49.14 -33.30 23.71
N THR A 88 49.21 -34.29 24.58
CA THR A 88 48.55 -34.23 25.89
C THR A 88 48.97 -32.96 26.62
N ASN A 89 48.04 -32.38 27.39
CA ASN A 89 48.20 -31.12 28.13
C ASN A 89 48.22 -29.84 27.28
N ASP A 90 48.12 -29.91 25.94
CA ASP A 90 47.89 -28.71 25.12
C ASP A 90 46.56 -28.05 25.48
N ILE A 91 46.55 -26.72 25.48
CA ILE A 91 45.48 -25.91 26.06
C ILE A 91 44.33 -25.83 25.09
N VAL A 92 43.11 -26.08 25.55
CA VAL A 92 41.89 -25.88 24.77
C VAL A 92 41.00 -24.84 25.45
N ALA A 93 40.48 -23.88 24.71
CA ALA A 93 39.64 -22.82 25.26
C ALA A 93 38.57 -22.36 24.27
N ASN A 94 37.38 -22.03 24.77
CA ASN A 94 36.31 -21.42 23.98
C ASN A 94 36.56 -19.91 23.89
N LEU A 95 37.47 -19.53 22.99
CA LEU A 95 37.85 -18.14 22.79
C LEU A 95 36.98 -17.47 21.72
N MET A 96 36.80 -16.17 21.86
CA MET A 96 36.31 -15.32 20.77
C MET A 96 37.38 -15.25 19.67
N THR A 97 36.95 -15.48 18.43
CA THR A 97 37.79 -15.44 17.23
C THR A 97 37.36 -14.29 16.32
N ALA A 98 38.15 -13.99 15.29
CA ALA A 98 37.75 -13.03 14.26
C ALA A 98 36.41 -13.44 13.62
N GLY A 99 36.23 -14.71 13.28
CA GLY A 99 34.95 -15.21 12.77
C GLY A 99 33.81 -15.13 13.80
N SER A 100 34.10 -15.05 15.10
CA SER A 100 33.07 -14.82 16.13
C SER A 100 32.57 -13.38 16.07
N LEU A 101 33.49 -12.42 15.94
CA LEU A 101 33.15 -11.00 15.82
C LEU A 101 32.39 -10.71 14.51
N LEU A 102 32.79 -11.36 13.41
CA LEU A 102 32.11 -11.25 12.12
C LEU A 102 30.70 -11.85 12.10
N SER A 103 30.30 -12.59 13.13
CA SER A 103 28.92 -13.07 13.26
C SER A 103 27.97 -12.02 13.86
N PHE A 104 28.49 -10.89 14.35
CA PHE A 104 27.70 -9.77 14.84
C PHE A 104 27.37 -8.78 13.72
N LEU A 105 26.26 -8.06 13.86
CA LEU A 105 25.89 -6.95 12.97
C LEU A 105 26.99 -5.88 12.94
N GLN A 106 27.46 -5.51 11.76
CA GLN A 106 28.50 -4.50 11.58
C GLN A 106 27.92 -3.21 10.99
N ILE A 107 28.19 -2.06 11.62
CA ILE A 107 27.79 -0.76 11.06
C ILE A 107 28.50 -0.44 9.73
N GLY A 108 29.73 -0.95 9.53
CA GLY A 108 30.47 -0.77 8.29
C GLY A 108 29.83 -1.45 7.08
N ASN A 109 29.03 -2.50 7.31
CA ASN A 109 28.24 -3.21 6.30
C ASN A 109 26.83 -2.63 6.16
N ASN A 110 26.50 -1.55 6.88
CA ASN A 110 25.15 -1.00 6.96
C ASN A 110 24.09 -2.07 7.30
N LEU A 111 24.44 -3.03 8.17
CA LEU A 111 23.56 -4.11 8.62
C LEU A 111 23.09 -5.06 7.49
N SER A 112 23.83 -5.17 6.39
CA SER A 112 23.50 -6.07 5.27
C SER A 112 23.38 -7.54 5.69
N GLU A 113 23.98 -7.91 6.83
CA GLU A 113 23.89 -9.25 7.41
C GLU A 113 22.44 -9.66 7.71
N ILE A 114 21.55 -8.71 8.04
CA ILE A 114 20.11 -8.99 8.23
C ILE A 114 19.48 -9.42 6.91
N LYS A 115 19.83 -8.74 5.81
CA LYS A 115 19.34 -9.06 4.48
C LYS A 115 19.85 -10.44 4.04
N ASP A 116 21.10 -10.76 4.31
CA ASP A 116 21.71 -12.03 3.93
C ASP A 116 21.20 -13.20 4.77
N ALA A 117 20.71 -12.94 5.99
CA ALA A 117 20.03 -13.93 6.83
C ALA A 117 18.64 -14.35 6.28
N GLY A 118 18.07 -13.60 5.33
CA GLY A 118 16.84 -13.94 4.61
C GLY A 118 15.62 -13.10 5.01
N GLU A 119 14.50 -13.35 4.33
CA GLU A 119 13.29 -12.53 4.44
C GLU A 119 12.69 -12.52 5.86
N ASP A 120 12.69 -13.66 6.56
CA ASP A 120 12.20 -13.75 7.93
C ASP A 120 12.97 -12.83 8.89
N ALA A 121 14.31 -12.81 8.78
CA ALA A 121 15.16 -11.95 9.60
C ALA A 121 14.92 -10.46 9.30
N VAL A 122 14.68 -10.12 8.03
CA VAL A 122 14.35 -8.76 7.62
C VAL A 122 12.99 -8.33 8.19
N ASN A 123 11.99 -9.21 8.17
CA ASN A 123 10.65 -8.92 8.72
C ASN A 123 10.70 -8.73 10.23
N GLU A 124 11.37 -9.62 10.95
CA GLU A 124 11.58 -9.48 12.40
C GLU A 124 12.37 -8.23 12.75
N ALA A 125 13.40 -7.87 11.97
CA ALA A 125 14.14 -6.64 12.21
C ALA A 125 13.26 -5.39 12.04
N ARG A 126 12.39 -5.34 11.03
CA ARG A 126 11.43 -4.24 10.84
C ARG A 126 10.44 -4.16 11.99
N TYR A 127 9.94 -5.31 12.46
CA TYR A 127 9.00 -5.38 13.57
C TYR A 127 9.64 -4.88 14.87
N ASN A 128 10.84 -5.37 15.19
CA ASN A 128 11.59 -4.95 16.37
C ASN A 128 11.97 -3.46 16.35
N LEU A 129 12.17 -2.87 15.17
CA LEU A 129 12.39 -1.44 14.99
C LEU A 129 11.10 -0.61 15.01
N GLY A 130 9.92 -1.25 15.12
CA GLY A 130 8.62 -0.58 15.10
C GLY A 130 8.29 0.09 13.76
N ILE A 131 9.01 -0.28 12.69
CA ILE A 131 8.75 0.23 11.35
C ILE A 131 7.79 -0.67 10.59
N SER A 132 7.52 -1.89 11.08
CA SER A 132 6.44 -2.76 10.61
C SER A 132 5.49 -3.23 11.71
N ASP A 133 4.30 -3.67 11.31
CA ASP A 133 3.39 -4.45 12.16
C ASP A 133 3.77 -5.94 12.23
N SER A 134 2.99 -6.73 12.97
CA SER A 134 3.17 -8.19 13.12
C SER A 134 2.99 -8.98 11.83
N SER A 135 2.54 -8.32 10.77
CA SER A 135 2.45 -8.90 9.43
C SER A 135 3.56 -8.41 8.49
N GLY A 136 4.54 -7.65 9.00
CA GLY A 136 5.73 -7.21 8.27
C GLY A 136 5.53 -5.95 7.43
N PHE A 137 4.38 -5.26 7.56
CA PHE A 137 4.02 -4.14 6.68
C PHE A 137 4.43 -2.78 7.21
N VAL A 138 5.00 -1.97 6.32
CA VAL A 138 5.48 -0.62 6.59
C VAL A 138 4.72 0.26 5.63
N GLY A 139 3.58 0.87 6.03
CA GLY A 139 2.58 1.56 5.17
C GLY A 139 3.12 2.68 4.26
N ARG A 140 4.10 2.35 3.44
CA ARG A 140 5.00 3.21 2.71
C ARG A 140 4.40 3.39 1.33
N SER A 141 4.16 4.64 0.96
CA SER A 141 3.73 4.97 -0.39
C SER A 141 4.76 4.46 -1.41
N LEU A 142 4.28 3.77 -2.43
CA LEU A 142 5.09 3.18 -3.50
C LEU A 142 5.32 4.12 -4.68
N GLY A 143 4.71 5.30 -4.68
CA GLY A 143 4.91 6.28 -5.74
C GLY A 143 3.82 7.36 -5.79
N ALA A 144 3.80 8.09 -6.89
CA ALA A 144 2.79 9.11 -7.14
C ALA A 144 1.39 8.47 -7.36
N PRO A 145 0.30 9.18 -7.02
CA PRO A 145 -1.05 8.71 -7.30
C PRO A 145 -1.28 8.45 -8.79
N LYS A 146 -2.01 7.37 -9.09
CA LYS A 146 -2.45 7.01 -10.45
C LYS A 146 -3.88 7.51 -10.65
N ALA A 147 -4.08 8.47 -11.54
CA ALA A 147 -5.39 9.02 -11.87
C ALA A 147 -5.95 8.45 -13.17
N PHE A 148 -7.22 8.07 -13.17
CA PHE A 148 -7.94 7.51 -14.30
C PHE A 148 -9.13 8.39 -14.65
N TYR A 149 -9.09 8.95 -15.86
CA TYR A 149 -10.14 9.81 -16.43
C TYR A 149 -11.02 9.07 -17.46
N VAL A 150 -10.64 7.84 -17.81
CA VAL A 150 -11.35 6.97 -18.74
C VAL A 150 -11.32 5.54 -18.23
N ASN A 151 -12.20 4.69 -18.78
CA ASN A 151 -12.21 3.27 -18.48
C ASN A 151 -10.85 2.63 -18.77
N GLY A 152 -10.50 1.63 -17.98
CA GLY A 152 -9.24 0.92 -18.16
C GLY A 152 -9.07 -0.19 -17.15
N THR A 153 -7.81 -0.60 -16.98
CA THR A 153 -7.43 -1.64 -16.05
C THR A 153 -6.28 -1.13 -15.22
N TYR A 154 -6.35 -1.36 -13.91
CA TYR A 154 -5.25 -1.13 -12.99
C TYR A 154 -4.54 -2.44 -12.70
N THR A 155 -3.23 -2.46 -12.94
CA THR A 155 -2.34 -3.56 -12.57
C THR A 155 -1.52 -3.18 -11.35
N ARG A 156 -1.55 -4.03 -10.33
CA ARG A 156 -0.85 -3.88 -9.06
C ARG A 156 0.66 -3.90 -9.24
N SER A 157 1.38 -2.97 -8.63
CA SER A 157 2.85 -2.97 -8.61
C SER A 157 3.38 -4.16 -7.80
N PRO A 158 4.60 -4.69 -8.09
CA PRO A 158 5.15 -5.89 -7.45
C PRO A 158 5.22 -5.90 -5.91
N LEU A 159 5.15 -4.73 -5.26
CA LEU A 159 5.20 -4.56 -3.80
C LEU A 159 3.92 -3.99 -3.20
N ALA A 160 2.91 -3.64 -4.00
CA ALA A 160 1.71 -2.99 -3.49
C ALA A 160 0.82 -4.00 -2.78
N ARG A 161 0.59 -3.81 -1.48
CA ARG A 161 -0.30 -4.64 -0.66
C ARG A 161 -1.65 -3.97 -0.48
N TYR A 162 -1.66 -2.67 -0.23
CA TYR A 162 -2.85 -1.88 -0.02
C TYR A 162 -2.93 -0.73 -1.03
N ALA A 163 -4.15 -0.24 -1.26
CA ALA A 163 -4.35 1.02 -1.93
C ALA A 163 -5.41 1.85 -1.23
N LYS A 164 -5.19 3.17 -1.20
CA LYS A 164 -6.24 4.15 -0.98
C LYS A 164 -6.82 4.51 -2.33
N VAL A 165 -8.12 4.27 -2.51
CA VAL A 165 -8.83 4.53 -3.76
C VAL A 165 -9.86 5.63 -3.51
N THR A 166 -9.73 6.74 -4.23
CA THR A 166 -10.71 7.84 -4.24
C THR A 166 -11.52 7.75 -5.54
N LEU A 167 -12.82 7.54 -5.41
CA LEU A 167 -13.75 7.39 -6.53
C LEU A 167 -14.73 8.55 -6.50
N THR A 168 -14.94 9.22 -7.63
CA THR A 168 -16.02 10.21 -7.79
C THR A 168 -16.87 9.88 -9.00
N GLY A 169 -18.18 9.74 -8.79
CA GLY A 169 -19.16 9.54 -9.86
C GLY A 169 -19.26 10.77 -10.76
N ALA A 170 -19.83 10.60 -11.95
CA ALA A 170 -20.01 11.72 -12.87
C ALA A 170 -21.16 12.65 -12.44
N GLY A 171 -21.12 13.91 -12.89
CA GLY A 171 -22.20 14.85 -12.66
C GLY A 171 -23.37 14.64 -13.63
N GLY A 172 -24.58 15.02 -13.21
CA GLY A 172 -25.74 15.09 -14.09
C GLY A 172 -25.71 16.34 -14.99
N GLY A 173 -26.39 16.27 -16.13
CA GLY A 173 -26.56 17.40 -17.03
C GLY A 173 -27.58 18.42 -16.51
N GLY A 174 -27.41 19.68 -16.89
CA GLY A 174 -28.42 20.72 -16.66
C GLY A 174 -29.63 20.56 -17.58
N GLY A 175 -30.78 21.07 -17.14
CA GLY A 175 -31.98 21.15 -17.96
C GLY A 175 -31.85 22.22 -19.05
N GLY A 176 -32.49 21.97 -20.19
CA GLY A 176 -32.63 22.97 -21.25
C GLY A 176 -33.79 23.92 -20.99
N CYS A 177 -34.01 24.85 -21.92
CA CYS A 177 -35.17 25.71 -21.94
C CYS A 177 -35.73 25.88 -23.35
N GLN A 178 -37.04 26.09 -23.45
CA GLN A 178 -37.73 26.49 -24.66
C GLN A 178 -39.05 27.14 -24.25
N ALA A 179 -39.23 28.40 -24.58
CA ALA A 179 -40.40 29.17 -24.19
C ALA A 179 -40.67 30.34 -25.12
N SER A 180 -41.94 30.66 -25.32
CA SER A 180 -42.50 31.83 -25.98
C SER A 180 -43.14 32.82 -25.01
N ASN A 181 -43.21 32.47 -23.71
CA ASN A 181 -43.58 33.37 -22.62
C ASN A 181 -43.08 32.83 -21.25
N ASN A 182 -43.33 33.57 -20.17
CA ASN A 182 -42.87 33.22 -18.81
C ASN A 182 -43.73 32.17 -18.08
N THR A 183 -44.73 31.57 -18.74
CA THR A 183 -45.52 30.44 -18.21
C THR A 183 -45.04 29.09 -18.75
N GLU A 184 -44.06 29.10 -19.65
CA GLU A 184 -43.38 27.92 -20.20
C GLU A 184 -42.00 27.73 -19.55
N THR A 185 -41.26 26.70 -19.97
CA THR A 185 -39.94 26.38 -19.42
C THR A 185 -38.87 27.30 -20.00
N PHE A 186 -38.83 28.54 -19.52
CA PHE A 186 -37.86 29.53 -19.96
C PHE A 186 -36.52 29.43 -19.20
N SER A 187 -36.43 28.60 -18.15
CA SER A 187 -35.16 28.25 -17.53
C SER A 187 -35.10 26.81 -17.02
N GLY A 188 -34.03 26.12 -17.40
CA GLY A 188 -33.65 24.80 -16.90
C GLY A 188 -32.88 24.88 -15.58
N ALA A 189 -33.00 23.82 -14.78
CA ALA A 189 -32.27 23.65 -13.53
C ALA A 189 -30.85 23.09 -13.74
N GLY A 190 -29.98 23.21 -12.74
CA GLY A 190 -28.66 22.60 -12.77
C GLY A 190 -28.70 21.09 -12.45
N GLY A 191 -27.77 20.32 -13.00
CA GLY A 191 -27.56 18.92 -12.63
C GLY A 191 -26.82 18.78 -11.29
N GLY A 192 -27.05 17.68 -10.57
CA GLY A 192 -26.32 17.35 -9.35
C GLY A 192 -24.94 16.78 -9.63
N ALA A 193 -24.02 16.92 -8.68
CA ALA A 193 -22.70 16.30 -8.76
C ALA A 193 -22.72 14.82 -8.39
N GLY A 194 -21.74 14.04 -8.84
CA GLY A 194 -21.52 12.68 -8.39
C GLY A 194 -21.03 12.62 -6.94
N ALA A 195 -21.29 11.50 -6.27
CA ALA A 195 -20.77 11.22 -4.94
C ALA A 195 -19.28 10.91 -4.99
N THR A 196 -18.58 11.12 -3.89
CA THR A 196 -17.19 10.71 -3.68
C THR A 196 -17.12 9.69 -2.55
N ILE A 197 -16.42 8.58 -2.79
CA ILE A 197 -16.07 7.62 -1.75
C ILE A 197 -14.56 7.43 -1.71
N ILE A 198 -14.02 7.27 -0.50
CA ILE A 198 -12.61 6.95 -0.28
C ILE A 198 -12.55 5.65 0.50
N VAL A 199 -11.77 4.70 0.00
CA VAL A 199 -11.69 3.34 0.54
C VAL A 199 -10.24 2.86 0.63
N TRP A 200 -9.96 2.05 1.64
CA TRP A 200 -8.74 1.26 1.74
C TRP A 200 -9.01 -0.16 1.25
N VAL A 201 -8.20 -0.60 0.29
CA VAL A 201 -8.38 -1.89 -0.38
C VAL A 201 -7.15 -2.75 -0.19
N ASP A 202 -7.35 -3.97 0.30
CA ASP A 202 -6.34 -5.02 0.23
C ASP A 202 -6.25 -5.53 -1.21
N LEU A 203 -5.06 -5.43 -1.81
CA LEU A 203 -4.77 -5.84 -3.18
C LEU A 203 -4.21 -7.27 -3.33
N SER A 204 -4.12 -8.12 -2.28
CA SER A 204 -3.58 -9.49 -2.43
C SER A 204 -4.45 -10.38 -3.28
N ALA A 205 -5.76 -10.15 -3.27
CA ALA A 205 -6.70 -11.12 -3.81
C ALA A 205 -6.50 -11.33 -5.31
N VAL A 206 -6.20 -10.26 -6.05
CA VAL A 206 -5.91 -10.28 -7.49
C VAL A 206 -4.87 -9.22 -7.86
N SER A 207 -4.17 -9.44 -8.97
CA SER A 207 -3.14 -8.52 -9.48
C SER A 207 -3.66 -7.45 -10.42
N SER A 208 -4.94 -7.53 -10.83
CA SER A 208 -5.53 -6.64 -11.83
C SER A 208 -7.00 -6.35 -11.51
N TYR A 209 -7.40 -5.09 -11.67
CA TYR A 209 -8.73 -4.58 -11.34
C TYR A 209 -9.27 -3.75 -12.49
N ALA A 210 -10.51 -3.99 -12.90
CA ALA A 210 -11.18 -3.16 -13.90
C ALA A 210 -11.51 -1.78 -13.31
N ILE A 211 -11.39 -0.74 -14.11
CA ILE A 211 -11.76 0.64 -13.75
C ILE A 211 -12.84 1.09 -14.72
N THR A 212 -13.96 1.52 -14.16
CA THR A 212 -15.03 2.19 -14.92
C THR A 212 -15.12 3.63 -14.45
N VAL A 213 -14.97 4.58 -15.37
CA VAL A 213 -15.17 6.00 -15.13
C VAL A 213 -16.54 6.39 -15.67
N GLY A 214 -17.39 6.90 -14.79
CA GLY A 214 -18.73 7.36 -15.15
C GLY A 214 -18.66 8.51 -16.14
N LYS A 215 -19.57 8.51 -17.13
CA LYS A 215 -19.73 9.62 -18.06
C LYS A 215 -20.68 10.67 -17.52
N GLY A 216 -20.36 11.93 -17.75
CA GLY A 216 -21.21 13.06 -17.44
C GLY A 216 -22.57 12.95 -18.13
N GLY A 217 -23.63 13.30 -17.41
CA GLY A 217 -24.96 13.38 -17.97
C GLY A 217 -25.03 14.46 -19.04
N VAL A 218 -25.59 14.14 -20.21
CA VAL A 218 -25.82 15.14 -21.27
C VAL A 218 -26.85 16.17 -20.81
N GLY A 219 -26.67 17.43 -21.22
CA GLY A 219 -27.65 18.48 -20.96
C GLY A 219 -28.94 18.27 -21.74
N GLY A 220 -30.08 18.64 -21.15
CA GLY A 220 -31.38 18.59 -21.83
C GLY A 220 -31.45 19.62 -22.95
N VAL A 221 -32.06 19.27 -24.09
CA VAL A 221 -32.24 20.19 -25.23
C VAL A 221 -33.70 20.63 -25.31
N GLY A 222 -33.94 21.94 -25.23
CA GLY A 222 -35.29 22.49 -25.13
C GLY A 222 -35.89 22.29 -23.74
N ALA A 223 -37.21 22.33 -23.62
CA ALA A 223 -37.93 22.18 -22.35
C ALA A 223 -37.90 20.73 -21.81
N VAL A 224 -36.70 20.22 -21.51
CA VAL A 224 -36.39 18.83 -21.15
C VAL A 224 -35.36 18.79 -20.02
N SER A 225 -35.48 17.78 -19.14
CA SER A 225 -34.51 17.48 -18.09
C SER A 225 -33.12 17.13 -18.65
N GLY A 226 -32.08 17.37 -17.86
CA GLY A 226 -30.76 16.78 -18.13
C GLY A 226 -30.74 15.28 -17.85
N ALA A 227 -29.74 14.59 -18.39
CA ALA A 227 -29.50 13.18 -18.10
C ALA A 227 -28.70 13.00 -16.81
N ASP A 228 -28.84 11.83 -16.18
CA ASP A 228 -28.05 11.43 -15.01
C ASP A 228 -26.58 11.17 -15.39
N GLY A 229 -25.68 11.43 -14.45
CA GLY A 229 -24.28 11.03 -14.54
C GLY A 229 -24.09 9.54 -14.25
N GLY A 230 -23.13 8.92 -14.94
CA GLY A 230 -22.72 7.54 -14.70
C GLY A 230 -21.94 7.37 -13.40
N ALA A 231 -22.00 6.16 -12.84
CA ALA A 231 -21.19 5.79 -11.68
C ALA A 231 -19.72 5.52 -12.07
N THR A 232 -18.80 5.79 -11.15
CA THR A 232 -17.38 5.44 -11.26
C THR A 232 -17.08 4.29 -10.30
N SER A 233 -16.41 3.23 -10.75
CA SER A 233 -16.17 2.04 -9.94
C SER A 233 -14.75 1.49 -10.04
N PHE A 234 -14.33 0.85 -8.94
CA PHE A 234 -13.12 0.04 -8.85
C PHE A 234 -13.53 -1.43 -8.74
N ALA A 235 -13.34 -2.15 -9.84
CA ALA A 235 -13.87 -3.49 -10.08
C ALA A 235 -15.37 -3.59 -9.69
N SER A 236 -15.78 -4.73 -9.16
CA SER A 236 -17.09 -4.92 -8.51
C SER A 236 -17.05 -4.60 -7.00
N LEU A 237 -15.94 -4.09 -6.49
CA LEU A 237 -15.72 -3.89 -5.05
C LEU A 237 -16.40 -2.62 -4.55
N PHE A 238 -16.22 -1.51 -5.28
CA PHE A 238 -16.67 -0.19 -4.84
C PHE A 238 -17.18 0.63 -6.01
N SER A 239 -18.26 1.38 -5.78
CA SER A 239 -18.87 2.25 -6.78
C SER A 239 -19.32 3.56 -6.16
N ALA A 240 -18.91 4.67 -6.76
CA ALA A 240 -19.35 6.02 -6.47
C ALA A 240 -20.50 6.41 -7.43
N PRO A 241 -21.73 6.61 -6.94
CA PRO A 241 -22.87 6.94 -7.79
C PRO A 241 -22.73 8.31 -8.44
N GLY A 242 -23.23 8.44 -9.68
CA GLY A 242 -23.33 9.73 -10.36
C GLY A 242 -24.47 10.61 -9.84
N GLY A 243 -24.44 11.88 -10.19
CA GLY A 243 -25.47 12.86 -9.87
C GLY A 243 -26.67 12.78 -10.81
N LYS A 244 -27.81 13.32 -10.39
CA LYS A 244 -29.04 13.37 -11.19
C LYS A 244 -29.05 14.58 -12.11
N GLY A 245 -29.70 14.45 -13.27
CA GLY A 245 -29.92 15.58 -14.16
C GLY A 245 -30.84 16.65 -13.55
N GLY A 246 -30.73 17.90 -14.02
CA GLY A 246 -31.68 18.96 -13.67
C GLY A 246 -33.08 18.60 -14.17
N VAL A 247 -34.09 18.72 -13.31
CA VAL A 247 -35.41 18.11 -13.53
C VAL A 247 -36.44 19.15 -13.97
N LYS A 248 -37.08 18.94 -15.12
CA LYS A 248 -38.33 19.62 -15.47
C LYS A 248 -39.50 18.92 -14.77
N SER A 249 -39.86 19.42 -13.59
CA SER A 249 -40.94 18.83 -12.77
C SER A 249 -42.33 19.27 -13.25
N GLY A 250 -42.41 20.35 -14.03
CA GLY A 250 -43.64 20.85 -14.64
C GLY A 250 -43.33 21.82 -15.78
N VAL A 251 -44.37 22.38 -16.40
CA VAL A 251 -44.22 23.33 -17.52
C VAL A 251 -43.44 24.58 -17.11
N SER A 252 -43.63 25.06 -15.88
CA SER A 252 -42.98 26.26 -15.35
C SER A 252 -42.18 26.01 -14.06
N ASN A 253 -41.78 24.76 -13.81
CA ASN A 253 -41.06 24.37 -12.61
C ASN A 253 -39.88 23.46 -12.97
N THR A 254 -38.67 23.93 -12.67
CA THR A 254 -37.44 23.16 -12.88
C THR A 254 -36.66 23.07 -11.58
N ALA A 255 -36.53 21.84 -11.07
CA ALA A 255 -35.85 21.52 -9.82
C ALA A 255 -34.41 21.07 -10.07
N GLY A 256 -33.50 21.47 -9.20
CA GLY A 256 -32.10 21.06 -9.23
C GLY A 256 -31.95 19.54 -9.15
N GLY A 257 -30.99 19.01 -9.91
CA GLY A 257 -30.64 17.59 -9.84
C GLY A 257 -30.08 17.24 -8.48
N ALA A 258 -30.55 16.13 -7.90
CA ALA A 258 -29.99 15.59 -6.66
C ALA A 258 -28.52 15.17 -6.87
N GLY A 259 -27.68 15.39 -5.86
CA GLY A 259 -26.33 14.85 -5.85
C GLY A 259 -26.31 13.33 -5.72
N GLY A 260 -25.25 12.69 -6.21
CA GLY A 260 -25.02 11.27 -5.99
C GLY A 260 -24.92 10.98 -4.48
N THR A 261 -25.54 9.89 -4.03
CA THR A 261 -25.57 9.50 -2.62
C THR A 261 -24.56 8.39 -2.36
N ALA A 262 -23.58 8.63 -1.49
CA ALA A 262 -22.54 7.66 -1.15
C ALA A 262 -23.05 6.66 -0.10
N ALA A 263 -23.48 5.47 -0.53
CA ALA A 263 -24.02 4.42 0.35
C ALA A 263 -22.95 3.48 0.95
N ALA A 264 -21.75 3.44 0.37
CA ALA A 264 -20.67 2.53 0.75
C ALA A 264 -19.31 3.25 0.80
N GLY A 265 -18.31 2.58 1.34
CA GLY A 265 -16.95 3.09 1.52
C GLY A 265 -16.64 3.54 2.94
N ASP A 266 -15.37 3.81 3.21
CA ASP A 266 -14.88 4.19 4.54
C ASP A 266 -15.17 5.66 4.82
N ILE A 267 -14.93 6.52 3.82
CA ILE A 267 -15.33 7.93 3.82
C ILE A 267 -16.39 8.11 2.72
N ARG A 268 -17.52 8.72 3.08
CA ARG A 268 -18.69 8.90 2.22
C ARG A 268 -19.02 10.38 2.11
N ILE A 269 -18.99 10.89 0.89
CA ILE A 269 -19.24 12.30 0.59
C ILE A 269 -20.30 12.35 -0.50
N ASN A 270 -21.49 12.86 -0.15
CA ASN A 270 -22.55 13.07 -1.14
C ASN A 270 -22.16 14.19 -2.11
N GLY A 271 -22.59 14.07 -3.36
CA GLY A 271 -22.45 15.15 -4.33
C GLY A 271 -23.31 16.36 -3.95
N GLY A 272 -22.88 17.56 -4.32
CA GLY A 272 -23.72 18.75 -4.22
C GLY A 272 -24.93 18.66 -5.14
N THR A 273 -26.06 19.22 -4.71
CA THR A 273 -27.26 19.35 -5.55
C THR A 273 -27.08 20.49 -6.56
N GLY A 274 -27.71 20.35 -7.72
CA GLY A 274 -27.93 21.48 -8.61
C GLY A 274 -28.91 22.49 -7.99
N SER A 275 -28.87 23.73 -8.47
CA SER A 275 -29.85 24.75 -8.11
C SER A 275 -31.09 24.65 -9.02
N ASP A 276 -32.23 25.07 -8.49
CA ASP A 276 -33.47 25.21 -9.25
C ASP A 276 -33.31 26.25 -10.36
N GLY A 277 -33.97 26.02 -11.51
CA GLY A 277 -33.92 26.94 -12.64
C GLY A 277 -35.06 27.95 -12.61
N GLN A 278 -36.26 27.48 -12.28
CA GLN A 278 -37.51 28.22 -12.44
C GLN A 278 -38.57 27.78 -11.42
N THR A 279 -39.32 28.75 -10.90
CA THR A 279 -40.58 28.50 -10.17
C THR A 279 -41.66 29.44 -10.69
N GLY A 280 -42.70 28.89 -11.33
CA GLY A 280 -43.72 29.68 -12.00
C GLY A 280 -43.10 30.64 -13.01
N SER A 281 -43.35 31.94 -12.84
CA SER A 281 -42.83 33.00 -13.71
C SER A 281 -41.46 33.57 -13.26
N SER A 282 -40.81 32.98 -12.26
CA SER A 282 -39.59 33.50 -11.65
C SER A 282 -38.35 32.67 -12.01
N LEU A 283 -37.25 33.37 -12.36
CA LEU A 283 -35.93 32.78 -12.61
C LEU A 283 -35.16 32.61 -11.28
N LEU A 284 -34.57 31.43 -11.06
CA LEU A 284 -33.77 31.11 -9.86
C LEU A 284 -32.28 30.83 -10.17
N THR A 285 -31.92 30.68 -11.45
CA THR A 285 -30.58 30.34 -11.98
C THR A 285 -30.10 28.92 -11.63
N GLY A 286 -30.30 27.99 -12.57
CA GLY A 286 -29.96 26.58 -12.40
C GLY A 286 -28.46 26.27 -12.49
N ASN A 287 -27.66 26.64 -11.49
CA ASN A 287 -26.24 26.27 -11.43
C ASN A 287 -26.07 24.78 -11.09
N GLY A 288 -25.10 24.12 -11.71
CA GLY A 288 -24.75 22.74 -11.45
C GLY A 288 -24.11 22.54 -10.06
N GLY A 289 -24.32 21.36 -9.48
CA GLY A 289 -23.81 21.00 -8.16
C GLY A 289 -22.28 20.88 -8.14
N ALA A 290 -21.69 21.24 -7.00
CA ALA A 290 -20.27 21.07 -6.74
C ALA A 290 -19.93 19.61 -6.36
N SER A 291 -18.84 19.10 -6.92
CA SER A 291 -18.26 17.82 -6.50
C SER A 291 -17.18 18.04 -5.44
N TYR A 292 -16.61 16.95 -4.93
CA TYR A 292 -15.42 16.98 -4.06
C TYR A 292 -14.26 17.81 -4.64
N PHE A 293 -14.15 17.88 -5.98
CA PHE A 293 -13.04 18.54 -6.65
C PHE A 293 -13.31 20.01 -7.00
N GLY A 294 -14.56 20.48 -6.96
CA GLY A 294 -14.87 21.87 -7.28
C GLY A 294 -16.30 22.12 -7.75
N GLY A 295 -16.57 23.39 -8.08
CA GLY A 295 -17.91 23.86 -8.48
C GLY A 295 -18.42 23.28 -9.81
N GLY A 296 -19.74 23.27 -9.96
CA GLY A 296 -20.42 22.89 -11.19
C GLY A 296 -20.50 24.01 -12.23
N GLY A 297 -21.03 23.66 -13.40
CA GLY A 297 -21.28 24.60 -14.48
C GLY A 297 -22.34 25.63 -14.09
N ARG A 298 -22.08 26.91 -14.31
CA ARG A 298 -23.07 27.96 -14.06
C ARG A 298 -24.24 27.88 -15.07
N ALA A 299 -25.39 28.42 -14.68
CA ALA A 299 -26.48 28.66 -15.61
C ALA A 299 -26.04 29.64 -16.72
N GLY A 300 -26.60 29.53 -17.93
CA GLY A 300 -26.23 30.39 -19.04
C GLY A 300 -27.38 30.78 -19.95
N ALA A 301 -27.32 32.02 -20.45
CA ALA A 301 -28.27 32.54 -21.41
C ALA A 301 -28.12 31.75 -22.72
N GLN A 302 -29.22 31.18 -23.21
CA GLN A 302 -29.29 30.44 -24.47
C GLN A 302 -28.43 29.15 -24.53
N ALA A 303 -27.63 28.87 -23.50
CA ALA A 303 -26.94 27.60 -23.31
C ALA A 303 -26.43 27.48 -21.88
N GLY A 304 -26.64 26.33 -21.24
CA GLY A 304 -26.02 26.03 -19.96
C GLY A 304 -24.52 25.73 -20.10
N ILE A 305 -23.74 26.00 -19.06
CA ILE A 305 -22.29 25.74 -19.06
C ILE A 305 -22.01 24.34 -18.53
N ALA A 306 -21.12 23.61 -19.18
CA ALA A 306 -20.71 22.28 -18.72
C ALA A 306 -19.97 22.32 -17.37
N GLY A 307 -20.09 21.25 -16.59
CA GLY A 307 -19.26 21.04 -15.40
C GLY A 307 -17.78 20.95 -15.77
N ALA A 308 -16.92 21.58 -14.96
CA ALA A 308 -15.47 21.64 -15.21
C ALA A 308 -14.65 20.75 -14.27
N ALA A 309 -15.05 20.66 -13.00
CA ALA A 309 -14.41 19.76 -12.04
C ALA A 309 -14.93 18.32 -12.23
N PRO A 310 -14.09 17.28 -12.09
CA PRO A 310 -14.55 15.89 -12.19
C PRO A 310 -15.77 15.62 -11.30
N GLY A 311 -16.80 15.00 -11.88
CA GLY A 311 -18.06 14.70 -11.22
C GLY A 311 -18.98 15.89 -10.94
N SER A 312 -18.61 17.13 -11.32
CA SER A 312 -19.47 18.30 -11.10
C SER A 312 -20.65 18.34 -12.06
N GLY A 313 -21.78 18.90 -11.62
CA GLY A 313 -23.00 18.99 -12.42
C GLY A 313 -22.94 20.08 -13.50
N GLY A 314 -23.72 19.92 -14.57
CA GLY A 314 -23.88 20.94 -15.62
C GLY A 314 -24.91 22.02 -15.25
N GLY A 315 -24.72 23.24 -15.73
CA GLY A 315 -25.67 24.34 -15.52
C GLY A 315 -26.86 24.29 -16.47
N GLY A 316 -28.00 24.83 -16.07
CA GLY A 316 -29.19 24.95 -16.90
C GLY A 316 -29.13 26.10 -17.90
N ALA A 317 -29.88 25.98 -18.99
CA ALA A 317 -30.08 27.09 -19.94
C ALA A 317 -31.20 28.02 -19.48
N TYR A 318 -31.16 29.29 -19.88
CA TYR A 318 -32.31 30.18 -19.75
C TYR A 318 -32.48 31.09 -20.97
N ASP A 319 -33.72 31.49 -21.26
CA ASP A 319 -34.08 32.40 -22.33
C ASP A 319 -35.13 33.41 -21.84
N LEU A 320 -34.67 34.63 -21.53
CA LEU A 320 -35.55 35.74 -21.12
C LEU A 320 -36.16 36.49 -22.32
N GLY A 321 -35.70 36.19 -23.54
CA GLY A 321 -36.26 36.74 -24.77
C GLY A 321 -37.47 35.96 -25.28
N PHE A 322 -37.74 34.78 -24.69
CA PHE A 322 -38.85 33.90 -25.06
C PHE A 322 -38.89 33.61 -26.56
N THR A 323 -37.74 33.22 -27.11
CA THR A 323 -37.53 33.05 -28.55
C THR A 323 -38.17 31.80 -29.13
N SER A 324 -38.72 30.91 -28.28
CA SER A 324 -39.15 29.55 -28.64
C SER A 324 -38.02 28.63 -29.17
N THR A 325 -36.76 29.06 -29.07
CA THR A 325 -35.61 28.27 -29.47
C THR A 325 -35.32 27.19 -28.43
N ALA A 326 -35.04 25.98 -28.89
CA ALA A 326 -34.65 24.87 -28.03
C ALA A 326 -33.17 25.00 -27.64
N TYR A 327 -32.92 25.52 -26.44
CA TYR A 327 -31.57 25.70 -25.91
C TYR A 327 -31.15 24.54 -25.00
N ALA A 328 -29.86 24.20 -25.07
CA ALA A 328 -29.30 23.06 -24.36
C ALA A 328 -28.75 23.45 -22.99
N GLY A 329 -29.05 22.66 -21.97
CA GLY A 329 -28.31 22.68 -20.71
C GLY A 329 -26.85 22.24 -20.90
N GLY A 330 -26.01 22.55 -19.93
CA GLY A 330 -24.63 22.09 -19.90
C GLY A 330 -24.54 20.62 -19.52
N ALA A 331 -23.57 19.90 -20.08
CA ALA A 331 -23.27 18.53 -19.66
C ALA A 331 -22.63 18.51 -18.25
N GLY A 332 -22.89 17.46 -17.48
CA GLY A 332 -22.10 17.17 -16.30
C GLY A 332 -20.67 16.75 -16.67
N ALA A 333 -19.75 16.88 -15.74
CA ALA A 333 -18.38 16.40 -15.92
C ALA A 333 -18.30 14.88 -15.67
N ASP A 334 -17.41 14.21 -16.42
CA ASP A 334 -17.05 12.82 -16.19
C ASP A 334 -16.51 12.61 -14.77
N GLY A 335 -16.64 11.38 -14.26
CA GLY A 335 -16.08 10.99 -12.98
C GLY A 335 -14.55 10.86 -13.01
N ILE A 336 -13.98 10.43 -11.88
CA ILE A 336 -12.54 10.16 -11.77
C ILE A 336 -12.26 9.08 -10.72
N LEU A 337 -11.22 8.30 -10.95
CA LEU A 337 -10.63 7.40 -9.95
C LEU A 337 -9.17 7.80 -9.70
N ILE A 338 -8.78 7.94 -8.44
CA ILE A 338 -7.39 8.17 -8.02
C ILE A 338 -6.96 7.02 -7.11
N LEU A 339 -5.82 6.41 -7.39
CA LEU A 339 -5.28 5.28 -6.65
C LEU A 339 -3.88 5.58 -6.13
N GLU A 340 -3.68 5.39 -4.82
CA GLU A 340 -2.41 5.55 -4.12
C GLU A 340 -1.98 4.17 -3.58
N GLU A 341 -0.80 3.66 -3.95
CA GLU A 341 -0.32 2.32 -3.55
C GLU A 341 0.57 2.35 -2.31
N PHE A 342 0.42 1.35 -1.45
CA PHE A 342 1.21 1.18 -0.23
C PHE A 342 1.76 -0.25 -0.13
N ALA A 343 3.01 -0.38 0.35
CA ALA A 343 3.64 -1.64 0.74
C ALA A 343 3.43 -1.94 2.23
#